data_AF-A0A7G8VEN1-F1
#
_entry.id   AF-A0A7G8VEN1-F1
#
_cell.length_a   1.000
_cell.length_b   1.000
_cell.length_c   1.000
_cell.angle_alpha   90.00
_cell.angle_beta   90.00
_cell.angle_gamma   90.00
#
_symmetry.space_group_name_H-M   'P 1'
#
loop_
_entity.id
_entity.type
_entity.pdbx_description
1 polymer ?
#
loop_
_entity_poly.entity_id
_entity_poly.type
_entity_poly.pdbx_seq_one_letter_code
_entity_poly.pdbx_strand_id
1 'polypeptide(L)'
;MSAMHKRSLFPMHMWVLVAVYFIASLAHFAHNAEFIAFYPNMPGWLTREHVYLAWLAITSLGVAGLLVARLGLHALGVVLVGAYGALGLDGLAHYTLALCSEHTLATNLTIWCEAVSGLVLMLASVLWLARRNGFPRI
;
A
#
# COMPACT_ATOMS: atom_id res chain seq x y z
N MET A 1 -14.20 38.91 7.75
CA MET A 1 -14.15 37.46 8.02
C MET A 1 -13.52 36.78 6.81
N SER A 2 -12.26 36.37 6.94
CA SER A 2 -11.51 35.73 5.85
C SER A 2 -12.03 34.33 5.62
N ALA A 3 -12.47 34.03 4.40
CA ALA A 3 -12.87 32.68 4.01
C ALA A 3 -11.62 31.79 4.12
N MET A 4 -11.55 30.98 5.19
CA MET A 4 -10.61 29.88 5.31
C MET A 4 -10.80 28.97 4.08
N HIS A 5 -9.92 29.13 3.10
CA HIS A 5 -9.81 28.24 1.97
C HIS A 5 -9.49 26.85 2.54
N LYS A 6 -10.49 25.97 2.63
CA LYS A 6 -10.31 24.56 3.03
C LYS A 6 -9.38 23.91 2.01
N ARG A 7 -8.07 23.97 2.25
CA ARG A 7 -7.09 23.21 1.48
C ARG A 7 -7.39 21.74 1.76
N SER A 8 -7.72 20.98 0.72
CA SER A 8 -7.93 19.54 0.87
C SER A 8 -6.64 18.91 1.42
N LEU A 9 -6.80 17.96 2.35
CA LEU A 9 -5.69 17.28 3.02
C LEU A 9 -4.70 16.66 2.02
N PHE A 10 -5.29 16.04 1.00
CA PHE A 10 -4.65 15.48 -0.17
C PHE A 10 -5.41 15.93 -1.42
N PRO A 11 -4.76 16.02 -2.58
CA PRO A 11 -5.44 16.17 -3.86
C PRO A 11 -6.24 14.89 -4.18
N MET A 12 -7.31 15.00 -4.98
CA MET A 12 -8.22 13.88 -5.27
C MET A 12 -7.51 12.63 -5.79
N HIS A 13 -6.51 12.79 -6.66
CA HIS A 13 -5.75 11.66 -7.20
C HIS A 13 -5.06 10.82 -6.11
N MET A 14 -4.56 11.45 -5.04
CA MET A 14 -3.94 10.70 -3.93
C MET A 14 -4.97 9.87 -3.17
N TRP A 15 -6.19 10.37 -2.99
CA TRP A 15 -7.27 9.59 -2.39
C TRP A 15 -7.66 8.38 -3.25
N VAL A 16 -7.71 8.57 -4.57
CA VAL A 16 -7.95 7.46 -5.51
C VAL A 16 -6.84 6.42 -5.42
N LEU A 17 -5.57 6.84 -5.40
CA LEU A 17 -4.43 5.91 -5.30
C LEU A 17 -4.43 5.15 -3.97
N VAL A 18 -4.74 5.81 -2.84
CA VAL A 18 -4.89 5.14 -1.54
C VAL A 18 -6.01 4.10 -1.58
N ALA A 19 -7.17 4.43 -2.18
CA ALA A 19 -8.29 3.50 -2.28
C ALA A 19 -7.96 2.30 -3.20
N VAL A 20 -7.34 2.55 -4.35
CA VAL A 20 -6.91 1.50 -5.29
C VAL A 20 -5.92 0.55 -4.62
N TYR A 21 -4.89 1.09 -3.95
CA TYR A 21 -3.91 0.26 -3.25
C TYR A 21 -4.52 -0.49 -2.05
N PHE A 22 -5.42 0.14 -1.29
CA PHE A 22 -6.14 -0.54 -0.22
C PHE A 22 -6.97 -1.74 -0.74
N ILE A 23 -7.68 -1.56 -1.84
CA ILE A 23 -8.46 -2.66 -2.45
C ILE A 23 -7.53 -3.76 -2.98
N ALA A 24 -6.43 -3.39 -3.65
CA ALA A 24 -5.47 -4.34 -4.19
C ALA A 24 -4.78 -5.16 -3.09
N SER A 25 -4.32 -4.49 -2.02
CA SER A 25 -3.71 -5.17 -0.87
C SER A 25 -4.71 -6.03 -0.12
N LEU A 26 -5.94 -5.55 0.11
CA LEU A 26 -6.98 -6.38 0.71
C LEU A 26 -7.28 -7.63 -0.13
N ALA A 27 -7.37 -7.48 -1.46
CA ALA A 27 -7.59 -8.62 -2.35
C ALA A 27 -6.44 -9.63 -2.31
N HIS A 28 -5.19 -9.16 -2.30
CA HIS A 28 -4.01 -10.02 -2.21
C HIS A 28 -3.93 -10.74 -0.85
N PHE A 29 -4.06 -10.02 0.26
CA PHE A 29 -4.03 -10.62 1.59
C PHE A 29 -5.21 -11.55 1.86
N ALA A 30 -6.41 -11.24 1.36
CA ALA A 30 -7.55 -12.14 1.43
C ALA A 30 -7.31 -13.42 0.61
N HIS A 31 -6.78 -13.28 -0.61
CA HIS A 31 -6.40 -14.46 -1.40
C HIS A 31 -5.34 -15.30 -0.69
N ASN A 32 -4.30 -14.67 -0.14
CA ASN A 32 -3.26 -15.37 0.62
C ASN A 32 -3.84 -16.10 1.83
N ALA A 33 -4.72 -15.45 2.60
CA ALA A 33 -5.30 -16.04 3.81
C ALA A 33 -6.20 -17.24 3.48
N GLU A 34 -7.08 -17.10 2.50
CA GLU A 34 -8.09 -18.13 2.19
C GLU A 34 -7.51 -19.30 1.38
N PHE A 35 -6.41 -19.09 0.66
CA PHE A 35 -5.74 -20.12 -0.13
C PHE A 35 -4.37 -20.56 0.42
N ILE A 36 -4.00 -20.14 1.64
CA ILE A 36 -2.68 -20.38 2.23
C ILE A 36 -2.24 -21.86 2.17
N ALA A 37 -3.19 -22.79 2.37
CA ALA A 37 -2.95 -24.23 2.35
C ALA A 37 -2.49 -24.78 0.99
N PHE A 38 -2.70 -24.01 -0.09
CA PHE A 38 -2.34 -24.38 -1.46
C PHE A 38 -1.09 -23.66 -1.98
N TYR A 39 -0.50 -22.76 -1.18
CA TYR A 39 0.69 -22.03 -1.60
C TYR A 39 1.92 -22.96 -1.55
N PRO A 40 2.74 -23.01 -2.62
CA PRO A 40 3.94 -23.83 -2.62
C PRO A 40 4.92 -23.39 -1.54
N ASN A 41 5.60 -24.34 -0.90
CA ASN A 41 6.71 -24.10 0.03
C ASN A 41 6.37 -23.21 1.24
N MET A 42 5.10 -23.15 1.64
CA MET A 42 4.70 -22.36 2.81
C MET A 42 5.19 -22.96 4.12
N PRO A 43 5.68 -22.13 5.06
CA PRO A 43 6.00 -22.60 6.40
C PRO A 43 4.75 -23.12 7.12
N GLY A 44 4.83 -24.32 7.69
CA GLY A 44 3.69 -24.96 8.37
C GLY A 44 3.18 -24.26 9.64
N TRP A 45 3.89 -23.25 10.14
CA TRP A 45 3.45 -22.42 11.26
C TRP A 45 2.58 -21.24 10.84
N LEU A 46 2.58 -20.86 9.55
CA LEU A 46 1.81 -19.71 9.08
C LEU A 46 0.35 -20.10 8.88
N THR A 47 -0.55 -19.35 9.51
CA THR A 47 -2.00 -19.55 9.41
C THR A 47 -2.67 -18.36 8.75
N ARG A 48 -3.95 -18.49 8.37
CA ARG A 48 -4.73 -17.40 7.79
C ARG A 48 -4.80 -16.18 8.73
N GLU A 49 -4.88 -16.41 10.04
CA GLU A 49 -4.95 -15.34 11.05
C GLU A 49 -3.65 -14.52 11.05
N HIS A 50 -2.49 -15.17 10.90
CA HIS A 50 -1.22 -14.48 10.76
C HIS A 50 -1.19 -13.58 9.53
N VAL A 51 -1.75 -14.03 8.40
CA VAL A 51 -1.86 -13.22 7.17
C VAL A 51 -2.74 -11.99 7.39
N TYR A 52 -3.91 -12.14 8.02
CA TYR A 52 -4.77 -11.00 8.33
C TYR A 52 -4.16 -10.05 9.37
N LEU A 53 -3.43 -10.56 10.36
CA LEU A 53 -2.70 -9.74 11.32
C LEU A 53 -1.59 -8.92 10.63
N ALA A 54 -0.86 -9.53 9.69
CA ALA A 54 0.12 -8.82 8.87
C ALA A 54 -0.55 -7.72 8.03
N TRP A 55 -1.68 -8.02 7.37
CA TRP A 55 -2.44 -7.01 6.63
C TRP A 55 -2.89 -5.85 7.51
N LEU A 56 -3.40 -6.13 8.72
CA LEU A 56 -3.82 -5.10 9.68
C LEU A 56 -2.65 -4.23 10.12
N ALA A 57 -1.48 -4.83 10.40
CA ALA A 57 -0.29 -4.09 10.76
C ALA A 57 0.15 -3.13 9.64
N ILE A 58 0.21 -3.61 8.40
CA ILE A 58 0.55 -2.80 7.22
C ILE A 58 -0.49 -1.70 6.99
N THR A 59 -1.78 -2.04 7.00
CA THR A 59 -2.89 -1.10 6.80
C THR A 59 -2.92 0.00 7.87
N SER A 60 -2.55 -0.33 9.11
CA SER A 60 -2.49 0.64 10.20
C SER A 60 -1.51 1.78 9.92
N LEU A 61 -0.44 1.53 9.14
CA LEU A 61 0.51 2.56 8.72
C LEU A 61 -0.14 3.59 7.78
N GLY A 62 -0.96 3.12 6.83
CA GLY A 62 -1.75 3.97 5.94
C GLY A 62 -2.76 4.81 6.73
N VAL A 63 -3.50 4.19 7.64
CA VAL A 63 -4.45 4.88 8.55
C VAL A 63 -3.74 5.94 9.39
N ALA A 64 -2.60 5.59 10.00
CA ALA A 64 -1.78 6.51 10.77
C ALA A 64 -1.34 7.71 9.92
N GLY A 65 -0.90 7.48 8.67
CA GLY A 65 -0.55 8.55 7.74
C GLY A 65 -1.70 9.51 7.47
N LEU A 66 -2.92 9.00 7.25
CA LEU A 66 -4.11 9.83 7.07
C LEU A 66 -4.47 10.62 8.34
N LEU A 67 -4.36 10.02 9.52
CA LEU A 67 -4.64 10.68 10.80
C LEU A 67 -3.62 11.77 11.11
N VAL A 68 -2.32 11.48 10.95
CA VAL A 68 -1.22 12.44 11.14
C VAL A 68 -1.37 13.62 10.18
N ALA A 69 -1.74 13.37 8.92
CA ALA A 69 -2.03 14.45 7.98
C ALA A 69 -3.21 15.33 8.46
N ARG A 70 -4.27 14.74 9.04
CA ARG A 70 -5.43 15.48 9.60
C ARG A 70 -5.06 16.33 10.82
N LEU A 71 -4.04 15.94 11.56
CA LEU A 71 -3.50 16.72 12.68
C LEU A 71 -2.57 17.88 12.23
N GLY A 72 -2.43 18.12 10.93
CA GLY A 72 -1.64 19.22 10.37
C GLY A 72 -0.18 18.87 10.06
N LEU A 73 0.28 17.68 10.45
CA LEU A 73 1.63 17.17 10.13
C LEU A 73 1.66 16.57 8.72
N HIS A 74 1.34 17.38 7.71
CA HIS A 74 1.11 16.91 6.35
C HIS A 74 2.28 16.14 5.73
N ALA A 75 3.52 16.62 5.90
CA ALA A 75 4.69 15.97 5.33
C ALA A 75 4.89 14.56 5.92
N LEU A 76 4.80 14.43 7.25
CA LEU A 76 4.89 13.14 7.92
C LEU A 76 3.74 12.21 7.49
N GLY A 77 2.52 12.73 7.39
CA GLY A 77 1.39 11.95 6.89
C GLY A 77 1.60 11.40 5.48
N VAL A 78 2.20 12.18 4.57
CA VAL A 78 2.52 11.74 3.21
C VAL A 78 3.65 10.70 3.22
N VAL A 79 4.67 10.87 4.08
CA VAL A 79 5.74 9.88 4.26
C VAL A 79 5.16 8.54 4.70
N LEU A 80 4.26 8.53 5.68
CA LEU A 80 3.61 7.32 6.17
C LEU A 80 2.72 6.66 5.10
N VAL A 81 1.96 7.45 4.33
CA VAL A 81 1.18 6.93 3.18
C VAL A 81 2.10 6.36 2.09
N GLY A 82 3.23 7.00 1.82
CA GLY A 82 4.23 6.52 0.87
C GLY A 82 4.87 5.21 1.34
N ALA A 83 5.21 5.11 2.63
CA ALA A 83 5.73 3.88 3.24
C ALA A 83 4.68 2.75 3.21
N TYR A 84 3.42 3.06 3.48
CA TYR A 84 2.31 2.11 3.32
C TYR A 84 2.24 1.58 1.88
N GLY A 85 2.36 2.43 0.86
CA GLY A 85 2.44 2.01 -0.55
C GLY A 85 3.70 1.18 -0.86
N ALA A 86 4.85 1.54 -0.30
CA ALA A 86 6.11 0.83 -0.51
C ALA A 86 6.05 -0.64 -0.06
N LEU A 87 5.32 -0.93 1.03
CA LEU A 87 5.11 -2.28 1.54
C LEU A 87 4.40 -3.20 0.54
N GLY A 88 3.69 -2.66 -0.45
CA GLY A 88 3.09 -3.47 -1.52
C GLY A 88 4.11 -4.17 -2.40
N LEU A 89 5.36 -3.68 -2.44
CA LEU A 89 6.46 -4.35 -3.15
C LEU A 89 6.86 -5.67 -2.49
N ASP A 90 6.60 -5.83 -1.19
CA ASP A 90 6.89 -7.08 -0.48
C ASP A 90 6.05 -8.25 -1.02
N GLY A 91 4.93 -7.97 -1.70
CA GLY A 91 4.16 -8.97 -2.43
C GLY A 91 4.99 -9.73 -3.48
N LEU A 92 6.00 -9.10 -4.07
CA LEU A 92 6.90 -9.77 -5.03
C LEU A 92 7.78 -10.84 -4.37
N ALA A 93 7.95 -10.81 -3.04
CA ALA A 93 8.70 -11.83 -2.31
C ALA A 93 8.06 -13.24 -2.39
N HIS A 94 6.78 -13.34 -2.78
CA HIS A 94 6.15 -14.64 -3.08
C HIS A 94 6.92 -15.40 -4.16
N TYR A 95 7.56 -14.69 -5.10
CA TYR A 95 8.37 -15.33 -6.15
C TYR A 95 9.69 -15.91 -5.66
N THR A 96 10.04 -15.72 -4.39
CA THR A 96 11.14 -16.44 -3.73
C THR A 96 10.68 -17.80 -3.16
N LEU A 97 9.38 -17.98 -2.94
CA LEU A 97 8.78 -19.23 -2.47
C LEU A 97 8.38 -20.15 -3.62
N ALA A 98 7.95 -19.59 -4.75
CA ALA A 98 7.61 -20.34 -5.95
C ALA A 98 7.78 -19.51 -7.22
N LEU A 99 7.98 -20.14 -8.37
CA LEU A 99 8.02 -19.44 -9.65
C LEU A 99 6.64 -18.88 -10.01
N CYS A 100 6.63 -17.83 -10.85
CA CYS A 100 5.38 -17.27 -11.38
C CYS A 100 4.48 -18.33 -12.04
N SER A 101 5.07 -19.32 -12.73
CA SER A 101 4.37 -20.44 -13.37
C SER A 101 3.77 -21.45 -12.39
N GLU A 102 4.20 -21.45 -11.13
CA GLU A 102 3.70 -22.34 -10.07
C GLU A 102 2.55 -21.71 -9.28
N HIS A 103 2.33 -20.40 -9.46
CA HIS A 103 1.18 -19.69 -8.92
C HIS A 103 0.00 -19.72 -9.90
N THR A 104 -1.23 -19.72 -9.35
CA THR A 104 -2.42 -19.54 -10.17
C THR A 104 -2.43 -18.15 -10.83
N LEU A 105 -3.20 -17.99 -11.91
CA LEU A 105 -3.41 -16.67 -12.51
C LEU A 105 -3.96 -15.67 -11.49
N ALA A 106 -4.89 -16.09 -10.62
CA ALA A 106 -5.47 -15.23 -9.60
C ALA A 106 -4.42 -14.73 -8.59
N THR A 107 -3.59 -15.63 -8.06
CA THR A 107 -2.47 -15.28 -7.18
C THR A 107 -1.55 -14.25 -7.84
N ASN A 108 -1.08 -14.53 -9.06
CA ASN A 108 -0.22 -13.63 -9.81
C ASN A 108 -0.85 -12.25 -10.02
N LEU A 109 -2.13 -12.20 -10.42
CA LEU A 109 -2.84 -10.94 -10.61
C LEU A 109 -2.90 -10.13 -9.31
N THR A 110 -3.23 -10.76 -8.18
CA THR A 110 -3.30 -10.05 -6.90
C THR A 110 -1.93 -9.53 -6.43
N ILE A 111 -0.85 -10.32 -6.58
CA ILE A 111 0.53 -9.90 -6.30
C ILE A 111 0.90 -8.67 -7.12
N TRP A 112 0.71 -8.73 -8.46
CA TRP A 112 1.08 -7.63 -9.34
C TRP A 112 0.20 -6.39 -9.15
N CYS A 113 -1.10 -6.57 -8.91
CA CYS A 113 -2.00 -5.46 -8.60
C CYS A 113 -1.57 -4.72 -7.33
N GLU A 114 -1.24 -5.45 -6.25
CA GLU A 114 -0.73 -4.84 -5.03
C GLU A 114 0.61 -4.13 -5.28
N ALA A 115 1.59 -4.82 -5.88
CA ALA A 115 2.92 -4.26 -6.12
C ALA A 115 2.89 -2.99 -6.99
N VAL A 116 2.14 -3.01 -8.10
CA VAL A 116 2.05 -1.87 -9.01
C VAL A 116 1.30 -0.71 -8.35
N SER A 117 0.16 -0.96 -7.71
CA SER A 117 -0.61 0.12 -7.08
C SER A 117 0.14 0.72 -5.88
N GLY A 118 0.83 -0.11 -5.09
CA GLY A 118 1.70 0.32 -4.00
C GLY A 118 2.87 1.18 -4.49
N LEU A 119 3.56 0.73 -5.54
CA LEU A 119 4.64 1.50 -6.20
C LEU A 119 4.14 2.86 -6.68
N VAL A 120 2.99 2.91 -7.36
CA VAL A 120 2.41 4.17 -7.85
C VAL A 120 2.06 5.10 -6.69
N LEU A 121 1.47 4.57 -5.61
CA LEU A 121 1.16 5.37 -4.41
C LEU A 121 2.42 5.92 -3.74
N MET A 122 3.47 5.10 -3.61
CA MET A 122 4.78 5.49 -3.07
C MET A 122 5.39 6.63 -3.91
N LEU A 123 5.46 6.44 -5.24
CA LEU A 123 6.03 7.44 -6.15
C LEU A 123 5.22 8.74 -6.15
N ALA A 124 3.89 8.66 -6.14
CA ALA A 124 3.03 9.84 -6.04
C ALA A 124 3.27 10.61 -4.74
N SER A 125 3.46 9.90 -3.62
CA SER A 125 3.79 10.49 -2.31
C SER A 125 5.14 11.22 -2.34
N VAL A 126 6.17 10.60 -2.90
CA VAL A 126 7.51 11.19 -3.07
C VAL A 126 7.45 12.45 -3.95
N LEU A 127 6.79 12.36 -5.11
CA LEU A 127 6.66 13.48 -6.05
C LEU A 127 5.88 14.65 -5.43
N TRP A 128 4.86 14.36 -4.62
CA TRP A 128 4.11 15.38 -3.91
C TRP A 128 4.98 16.14 -2.91
N LEU A 129 5.81 15.43 -2.14
CA LEU A 129 6.76 16.02 -1.20
C LEU A 129 7.82 16.86 -1.91
N ALA A 130 8.42 16.34 -2.97
CA ALA A 130 9.44 17.05 -3.74
C ALA A 130 8.92 18.37 -4.31
N ARG A 131 7.69 18.38 -4.85
CA ARG A 131 7.05 19.60 -5.38
C ARG A 131 6.70 20.63 -4.30
N ARG A 132 6.42 20.21 -3.07
CA ARG A 132 6.14 21.13 -1.96
C ARG A 132 7.40 21.73 -1.34
N ASN A 133 8.51 21.00 -1.36
CA ASN A 133 9.78 21.44 -0.77
C ASN A 133 10.64 22.28 -1.73
N GLY A 134 10.11 22.68 -2.89
CA GLY A 134 10.78 23.60 -3.81
C GLY A 134 11.89 22.97 -4.65
N PHE A 135 11.82 21.68 -4.98
CA PHE A 135 12.74 21.12 -5.98
C PHE A 135 12.65 21.93 -7.28
N PRO A 136 13.77 22.45 -7.80
CA PRO A 136 13.77 23.22 -9.04
C PRO A 136 13.23 22.34 -10.17
N ARG A 137 12.28 22.90 -10.94
CA ARG A 137 11.84 22.29 -12.19
C ARG A 137 13.02 22.41 -13.16
N ILE A 138 13.64 21.27 -13.48
CA ILE A 138 14.56 21.12 -14.62
C ILE A 138 13.81 21.32 -15.93
#